data_AF-A0A956L2B3-F1
#
_entry.id   AF-A0A956L2B3-F1
#
_cell.length_a   1.000
_cell.length_b   1.000
_cell.length_c   1.000
_cell.angle_alpha   90.00
_cell.angle_beta   90.00
_cell.angle_gamma   90.00
#
_symmetry.space_group_name_H-M   'P 1'
#
loop_
_entity.id
_entity.type
_entity.pdbx_description
1 polymer ?
#
loop_
_entity_poly.entity_id
_entity_poly.type
_entity_poly.pdbx_seq_one_letter_code
_entity_poly.pdbx_strand_id
1 'polypeptide(L)'
;MAEHLDRLATPTLVIDLDAVEHNVAAMLRRVGHPSRWRPHVKTVKQPTLVGAMLDAGVHRFKAATPAEVALVLEAAADRALPRPLDVLLAFPPDSSRLRAMIALRRAHPHVHLGLLADSPEHLRALIEGLGRPEELPPFDLWLDVDLGMHRTGSVPAIWRDAPLPSCPWLHPVGLHGYDGDLRWNERDRARAGHDELLALARTMPESVRQLCTSGTHGYAHALAHPDLGAEPWDHQVGPGTLVLSDRRSAPAAADLGLRLAAFVLSRVIARPGHDRITLDAGSKALAPDCPAPGCAVLGEPGLRPLTASEEHRPVEVESGPRPALGSLLWLVPDHVCTTVNLHAEALYVRTDAVVGSAPVLARGHRPWLRPGALALLLALTPALGSTACQPVTTEIDVQLLLPLDHTALTRTNNVSVVLEPNGFSRTVAADGLDFGLSFEVPPDSEIRTLSVYLADDDTLLAWGRTPPFRYGGATSGLGLLLAQAGELSAVDFEFAQPDAAA
;
A
#
# COMPACT_ATOMS: atom_id res chain seq x y z
N MET A 1 7.77 -24.83 -10.72
CA MET A 1 8.38 -23.80 -9.84
C MET A 1 9.88 -23.56 -10.04
N ALA A 2 10.74 -24.57 -9.85
CA ALA A 2 12.19 -24.38 -9.67
C ALA A 2 12.87 -23.61 -10.81
N GLU A 3 12.58 -23.98 -12.07
CA GLU A 3 13.17 -23.36 -13.25
C GLU A 3 12.78 -21.88 -13.44
N HIS A 4 11.59 -21.49 -12.97
CA HIS A 4 11.15 -20.09 -12.98
C HIS A 4 11.77 -19.29 -11.82
N LEU A 5 11.91 -19.89 -10.63
CA LEU A 5 12.52 -19.24 -9.47
C LEU A 5 14.03 -19.05 -9.64
N ASP A 6 14.71 -19.98 -10.32
CA ASP A 6 16.15 -19.88 -10.57
C ASP A 6 16.52 -18.74 -11.54
N ARG A 7 15.56 -18.25 -12.34
CA ARG A 7 15.73 -17.07 -13.21
C ARG A 7 15.32 -15.74 -12.58
N LEU A 8 14.69 -15.76 -11.39
CA LEU A 8 14.31 -14.53 -10.72
C LEU A 8 15.53 -13.76 -10.23
N ALA A 9 15.52 -12.45 -10.50
CA ALA A 9 16.38 -11.50 -9.80
C ALA A 9 16.03 -11.52 -8.30
N THR A 10 17.06 -11.53 -7.47
CA THR A 10 16.93 -11.46 -6.01
C THR A 10 17.62 -10.18 -5.50
N PRO A 11 17.16 -9.62 -4.37
CA PRO A 11 16.07 -10.11 -3.51
C PRO A 11 14.66 -9.79 -4.03
N THR A 12 13.73 -10.73 -3.88
CA THR A 12 12.33 -10.60 -4.36
C THR A 12 11.32 -10.94 -3.26
N LEU A 13 10.34 -10.06 -3.02
CA LEU A 13 9.19 -10.35 -2.17
C LEU A 13 8.25 -11.35 -2.88
N VAL A 14 7.94 -12.45 -2.20
CA VAL A 14 7.03 -13.48 -2.68
C VAL A 14 5.87 -13.61 -1.73
N ILE A 15 4.66 -13.71 -2.27
CA ILE A 15 3.43 -13.89 -1.51
C ILE A 15 2.70 -15.15 -2.00
N ASP A 16 2.42 -16.05 -1.06
CA ASP A 16 1.62 -17.25 -1.28
C ASP A 16 0.13 -16.91 -1.12
N LEU A 17 -0.60 -16.89 -2.23
CA LEU A 17 -2.02 -16.54 -2.24
C LEU A 17 -2.91 -17.62 -1.60
N ASP A 18 -2.51 -18.89 -1.65
CA ASP A 18 -3.26 -19.97 -1.00
C ASP A 18 -3.13 -19.85 0.53
N ALA A 19 -1.95 -19.43 1.02
CA ALA A 19 -1.75 -19.11 2.42
C ALA A 19 -2.54 -17.86 2.86
N VAL A 20 -2.61 -16.81 2.03
CA VAL A 20 -3.46 -15.64 2.29
C VAL A 20 -4.93 -16.03 2.46
N GLU A 21 -5.48 -16.78 1.52
CA GLU A 21 -6.88 -17.22 1.56
C GLU A 21 -7.17 -18.10 2.78
N HIS A 22 -6.26 -19.03 3.10
CA HIS A 22 -6.34 -19.84 4.31
C HIS A 22 -6.35 -18.97 5.58
N ASN A 23 -5.48 -17.97 5.65
CA ASN A 23 -5.35 -17.09 6.82
C ASN A 23 -6.59 -16.20 7.00
N VAL A 24 -7.08 -15.61 5.91
CA VAL A 24 -8.34 -14.84 5.89
C VAL A 24 -9.49 -15.70 6.37
N ALA A 25 -9.65 -16.91 5.83
CA ALA A 25 -10.70 -17.84 6.24
C ALA A 25 -10.57 -18.25 7.72
N ALA A 26 -9.35 -18.46 8.22
CA ALA A 26 -9.11 -18.77 9.63
C ALA A 26 -9.55 -17.63 10.56
N MET A 27 -9.19 -16.39 10.21
CA MET A 27 -9.62 -15.22 10.97
C MET A 27 -11.15 -15.05 10.94
N LEU A 28 -11.78 -15.24 9.78
CA LEU A 28 -13.24 -15.17 9.63
C LEU A 28 -13.96 -16.22 10.48
N ARG A 29 -13.47 -17.47 10.52
CA ARG A 29 -13.99 -18.50 11.42
C ARG A 29 -13.86 -18.09 12.88
N ARG A 30 -12.73 -17.46 13.26
CA ARG A 30 -12.48 -17.03 14.63
C ARG A 30 -13.41 -15.91 15.09
N VAL A 31 -13.70 -14.95 14.22
CA VAL A 31 -14.58 -13.81 14.55
C VAL A 31 -16.08 -14.12 14.34
N GLY A 32 -16.40 -15.20 13.64
CA GLY A 32 -17.76 -15.69 13.39
C GLY A 32 -18.52 -14.93 12.29
N HIS A 33 -18.29 -13.62 12.14
CA HIS A 33 -18.91 -12.82 11.08
C HIS A 33 -17.93 -11.77 10.52
N PRO A 34 -17.85 -11.54 9.19
CA PRO A 34 -16.86 -10.62 8.61
C PRO A 34 -16.89 -9.19 9.16
N SER A 35 -18.05 -8.69 9.57
CA SER A 35 -18.17 -7.34 10.16
C SER A 35 -17.44 -7.18 11.50
N ARG A 36 -17.11 -8.27 12.19
CA ARG A 36 -16.36 -8.28 13.46
C ARG A 36 -14.85 -8.10 13.25
N TRP A 37 -14.39 -8.05 12.00
CA TRP A 37 -12.99 -7.86 11.66
C TRP A 37 -12.82 -6.61 10.80
N ARG A 38 -11.90 -5.75 11.21
CA ARG A 38 -11.50 -4.53 10.49
C ARG A 38 -10.00 -4.58 10.22
N PRO A 39 -9.52 -5.43 9.30
CA PRO A 39 -8.10 -5.61 9.05
C PRO A 39 -7.40 -4.31 8.70
N HIS A 40 -6.14 -4.21 9.14
CA HIS A 40 -5.31 -3.07 8.84
C HIS A 40 -4.49 -3.29 7.56
N VAL A 41 -4.71 -2.43 6.57
CA VAL A 41 -4.15 -2.56 5.20
C VAL A 41 -2.65 -2.26 5.14
N LYS A 42 -2.06 -1.63 6.17
CA LYS A 42 -0.62 -1.32 6.27
C LYS A 42 0.29 -2.54 6.06
N THR A 43 -0.24 -3.74 6.33
CA THR A 43 0.48 -5.01 6.16
C THR A 43 0.57 -5.40 4.69
N VAL A 44 -0.51 -5.24 3.92
CA VAL A 44 -0.65 -5.82 2.59
C VAL A 44 -0.38 -4.84 1.46
N LYS A 45 -0.86 -3.58 1.57
CA LYS A 45 -0.59 -2.47 0.63
C LYS A 45 -0.76 -2.80 -0.87
N GLN A 46 -1.53 -3.83 -1.23
CA GLN A 46 -1.72 -4.33 -2.59
C GLN A 46 -3.20 -4.58 -2.90
N PRO A 47 -3.72 -4.21 -4.10
CA PRO A 47 -5.13 -4.39 -4.45
C PRO A 47 -5.55 -5.86 -4.43
N THR A 48 -4.69 -6.76 -4.89
CA THR A 48 -4.97 -8.20 -4.96
C THR A 48 -5.35 -8.77 -3.60
N LEU A 49 -4.60 -8.41 -2.55
CA LEU A 49 -4.83 -8.93 -1.19
C LEU A 49 -6.02 -8.26 -0.51
N VAL A 50 -6.26 -6.98 -0.80
CA VAL A 50 -7.49 -6.31 -0.37
C VAL A 50 -8.71 -6.93 -1.06
N GLY A 51 -8.61 -7.22 -2.36
CA GLY A 51 -9.60 -7.94 -3.16
C GLY A 51 -9.95 -9.29 -2.56
N ALA A 52 -8.94 -10.10 -2.20
CA ALA A 52 -9.18 -11.39 -1.54
C ALA A 52 -9.98 -11.27 -0.23
N MET A 53 -9.76 -10.22 0.56
CA MET A 53 -10.56 -9.94 1.76
C MET A 53 -11.98 -9.45 1.43
N LEU A 54 -12.12 -8.58 0.44
CA LEU A 54 -13.43 -8.12 -0.07
C LEU A 54 -14.28 -9.29 -0.57
N ASP A 55 -13.68 -10.17 -1.37
CA ASP A 55 -14.33 -11.34 -1.96
C ASP A 55 -14.74 -12.35 -0.87
N ALA A 56 -14.04 -12.36 0.28
CA ALA A 56 -14.40 -13.11 1.49
C ALA A 56 -15.46 -12.40 2.38
N GLY A 57 -15.98 -11.25 1.94
CA GLY A 57 -17.05 -10.50 2.61
C GLY A 57 -16.58 -9.45 3.64
N VAL A 58 -15.28 -9.16 3.71
CA VAL A 58 -14.73 -8.12 4.61
C VAL A 58 -14.85 -6.76 3.93
N HIS A 59 -15.75 -5.91 4.42
CA HIS A 59 -15.96 -4.56 3.87
C HIS A 59 -15.57 -3.44 4.84
N ARG A 60 -14.92 -3.79 5.95
CA ARG A 60 -14.44 -2.84 6.97
C ARG A 60 -12.92 -2.88 7.00
N PHE A 61 -12.25 -1.74 6.81
CA PHE A 61 -10.78 -1.67 6.79
C PHE A 61 -10.27 -0.55 7.69
N LYS A 62 -9.02 -0.72 8.18
CA LYS A 62 -8.21 0.37 8.75
C LYS A 62 -7.03 0.67 7.84
N ALA A 63 -6.76 1.95 7.66
CA ALA A 63 -5.63 2.49 6.91
C ALA A 63 -4.86 3.47 7.81
N ALA A 64 -3.55 3.57 7.63
CA ALA A 64 -2.67 4.51 8.35
C ALA A 64 -2.39 5.76 7.50
N THR A 65 -2.67 5.72 6.20
CA THR A 65 -2.43 6.84 5.29
C THR A 65 -3.58 7.01 4.29
N PRO A 66 -3.79 8.22 3.75
CA PRO A 66 -4.75 8.41 2.66
C PRO A 66 -4.46 7.56 1.42
N ALA A 67 -3.19 7.23 1.14
CA ALA A 67 -2.83 6.34 0.03
C ALA A 67 -3.32 4.91 0.26
N GLU A 68 -3.31 4.43 1.51
CA GLU A 68 -3.90 3.14 1.87
C GLU A 68 -5.43 3.18 1.81
N VAL A 69 -6.07 4.32 2.13
CA VAL A 69 -7.52 4.48 1.92
C VAL A 69 -7.85 4.39 0.43
N ALA A 70 -7.13 5.14 -0.41
CA ALA A 70 -7.28 5.12 -1.87
C ALA A 70 -7.10 3.71 -2.45
N LEU A 71 -6.12 2.96 -1.96
CA LEU A 71 -5.89 1.57 -2.35
C LEU A 71 -7.13 0.67 -2.11
N VAL A 72 -7.79 0.82 -0.96
CA VAL A 72 -9.00 0.02 -0.66
C VAL A 72 -10.15 0.42 -1.58
N LEU A 73 -10.30 1.72 -1.83
CA LEU A 73 -11.30 2.26 -2.75
C LEU A 73 -11.10 1.73 -4.18
N GLU A 74 -9.85 1.72 -4.66
CA GLU A 74 -9.47 1.18 -5.97
C GLU A 74 -9.75 -0.33 -6.06
N ALA A 75 -9.36 -1.10 -5.05
CA ALA A 75 -9.63 -2.54 -5.00
C ALA A 75 -11.14 -2.86 -5.01
N ALA A 76 -11.97 -1.95 -4.52
CA ALA A 76 -13.43 -2.11 -4.49
C ALA A 76 -14.16 -1.54 -5.71
N ALA A 77 -13.51 -0.74 -6.56
CA ALA A 77 -14.18 0.05 -7.60
C ALA A 77 -15.02 -0.79 -8.58
N ASP A 78 -14.50 -1.94 -8.99
CA ASP A 78 -15.17 -2.84 -9.95
C ASP A 78 -15.96 -3.97 -9.27
N ARG A 79 -16.18 -3.88 -7.95
CA ARG A 79 -16.86 -4.92 -7.16
C ARG A 79 -18.26 -4.50 -6.76
N ALA A 80 -19.24 -5.35 -7.08
CA ALA A 80 -20.58 -5.23 -6.54
C ALA A 80 -20.59 -5.70 -5.07
N LEU A 81 -20.45 -4.76 -4.14
CA LEU A 81 -20.45 -5.08 -2.70
C LEU A 81 -21.89 -5.17 -2.16
N PRO A 82 -22.24 -6.22 -1.39
CA PRO A 82 -23.58 -6.36 -0.80
C PRO A 82 -23.83 -5.37 0.35
N ARG A 83 -22.81 -4.62 0.79
CA ARG A 83 -22.87 -3.62 1.86
C ARG A 83 -21.94 -2.47 1.50
N PRO A 84 -22.22 -1.24 1.97
CA PRO A 84 -21.28 -0.13 1.82
C PRO A 84 -19.90 -0.47 2.37
N LEU A 85 -18.87 -0.05 1.64
CA LEU A 85 -17.50 -0.11 2.10
C LEU A 85 -17.31 0.89 3.26
N ASP A 86 -16.52 0.50 4.26
CA ASP A 86 -16.22 1.30 5.44
C ASP A 86 -14.70 1.29 5.68
N VAL A 87 -14.08 2.46 5.54
CA VAL A 87 -12.62 2.63 5.66
C VAL A 87 -12.31 3.70 6.70
N LEU A 88 -11.68 3.29 7.80
CA LEU A 88 -11.20 4.18 8.85
C LEU A 88 -9.75 4.57 8.58
N LEU A 89 -9.47 5.87 8.48
CA LEU A 89 -8.10 6.38 8.65
C LEU A 89 -7.75 6.30 10.14
N ALA A 90 -7.13 5.20 10.55
CA ALA A 90 -6.71 4.90 11.91
C ALA A 90 -5.38 5.61 12.27
N PHE A 91 -5.30 6.89 11.93
CA PHE A 91 -4.19 7.79 12.21
C PHE A 91 -4.77 9.22 12.35
N PRO A 92 -4.46 9.96 13.43
CA PRO A 92 -4.92 11.33 13.62
C PRO A 92 -4.53 12.24 12.42
N PRO A 93 -5.47 12.72 11.59
CA PRO A 93 -5.11 13.45 10.38
C PRO A 93 -4.77 14.91 10.68
N ASP A 94 -3.54 15.30 10.37
CA ASP A 94 -3.19 16.71 10.22
C ASP A 94 -3.95 17.38 9.05
N SER A 95 -3.78 18.69 8.88
CA SER A 95 -4.47 19.45 7.83
C SER A 95 -4.21 18.93 6.41
N SER A 96 -3.04 18.34 6.14
CA SER A 96 -2.68 17.80 4.84
C SER A 96 -3.43 16.48 4.56
N ARG A 97 -3.40 15.57 5.53
CA ARG A 97 -4.14 14.31 5.48
C ARG A 97 -5.64 14.54 5.47
N LEU A 98 -6.13 15.54 6.20
CA LEU A 98 -7.55 15.90 6.19
C LEU A 98 -7.99 16.38 4.80
N ARG A 99 -7.20 17.24 4.14
CA ARG A 99 -7.47 17.63 2.73
C ARG A 99 -7.52 16.43 1.80
N ALA A 100 -6.67 15.42 2.05
CA ALA A 100 -6.69 14.20 1.28
C ALA A 100 -7.97 13.39 1.48
N MET A 101 -8.37 13.21 2.73
CA MET A 101 -9.62 12.53 3.07
C MET A 101 -10.84 13.26 2.52
N ILE A 102 -10.87 14.60 2.53
CA ILE A 102 -11.92 15.43 1.91
C ILE A 102 -12.06 15.13 0.42
N ALA A 103 -10.94 15.08 -0.31
CA ALA A 103 -10.95 14.76 -1.74
C ALA A 103 -11.44 13.32 -2.01
N LEU A 104 -11.01 12.34 -1.20
CA LEU A 104 -11.50 10.97 -1.29
C LEU A 104 -13.00 10.87 -0.97
N ARG A 105 -13.49 11.61 0.03
CA ARG A 105 -14.92 11.63 0.39
C ARG A 105 -15.78 12.19 -0.74
N ARG A 106 -15.29 13.24 -1.41
CA ARG A 106 -15.96 13.83 -2.58
C ARG A 106 -16.01 12.85 -3.76
N ALA A 107 -14.91 12.16 -4.03
CA ALA A 107 -14.83 11.20 -5.14
C ALA A 107 -15.63 9.92 -4.88
N HIS A 108 -15.81 9.53 -3.62
CA HIS A 108 -16.48 8.30 -3.23
C HIS A 108 -17.64 8.56 -2.23
N PRO A 109 -18.74 9.21 -2.68
CA PRO A 109 -19.85 9.61 -1.81
C PRO A 109 -20.56 8.43 -1.15
N HIS A 110 -20.53 7.24 -1.76
CA HIS A 110 -21.21 6.03 -1.28
C HIS A 110 -20.42 5.23 -0.23
N VAL A 111 -19.18 5.62 0.08
CA VAL A 111 -18.31 4.92 1.04
C VAL A 111 -18.37 5.62 2.40
N HIS A 112 -18.38 4.83 3.47
CA HIS A 112 -18.17 5.32 4.83
C HIS A 112 -16.68 5.58 5.04
N LEU A 113 -16.30 6.84 5.24
CA LEU A 113 -14.93 7.22 5.55
C LEU A 113 -14.83 7.71 6.98
N GLY A 114 -13.97 7.06 7.76
CA GLY A 114 -13.72 7.37 9.15
C GLY A 114 -12.52 8.32 9.33
N LEU A 115 -12.68 9.33 10.18
CA LEU A 115 -11.61 10.18 10.71
C LEU A 115 -11.39 9.87 12.18
N LEU A 116 -10.13 9.88 12.60
CA LEU A 116 -9.74 9.59 13.98
C LEU A 116 -9.33 10.89 14.70
N ALA A 117 -10.05 11.24 15.76
CA ALA A 117 -9.68 12.32 16.66
C ALA A 117 -8.86 11.77 17.83
N ASP A 118 -7.72 12.41 18.08
CA ASP A 118 -6.74 12.00 19.10
C ASP A 118 -7.07 12.59 20.48
N SER A 119 -7.57 13.83 20.47
CA SER A 119 -7.88 14.60 21.66
C SER A 119 -8.99 15.61 21.38
N PRO A 120 -9.60 16.23 22.40
CA PRO A 120 -10.58 17.29 22.21
C PRO A 120 -10.02 18.51 21.46
N GLU A 121 -8.73 18.81 21.63
CA GLU A 121 -8.05 19.87 20.86
C GLU A 121 -7.95 19.48 19.39
N HIS A 122 -7.48 18.26 19.10
CA HIS A 122 -7.40 17.77 17.73
C HIS A 122 -8.78 17.68 17.07
N LEU A 123 -9.82 17.27 17.81
CA LEU A 123 -11.20 17.29 17.32
C LEU A 123 -11.64 18.69 16.88
N ARG A 124 -11.32 19.75 17.64
CA ARG A 124 -11.62 21.13 17.23
C ARG A 124 -10.89 21.50 15.94
N ALA A 125 -9.62 21.12 15.80
CA ALA A 125 -8.87 21.35 14.58
C ALA A 125 -9.44 20.58 13.36
N LEU A 126 -9.96 19.36 13.55
CA LEU A 126 -10.65 18.61 12.50
C LEU A 126 -11.94 19.31 12.07
N ILE A 127 -12.74 19.78 13.04
CA ILE A 127 -13.98 20.52 12.78
C ILE A 127 -13.67 21.81 11.99
N GLU A 128 -12.67 22.57 12.42
CA GLU A 128 -12.23 23.79 11.74
C GLU A 128 -11.73 23.49 10.32
N GLY A 129 -10.89 22.46 10.16
CA GLY A 129 -10.29 22.08 8.89
C GLY A 129 -11.28 21.48 7.88
N LEU A 130 -12.33 20.81 8.36
CA LEU A 130 -13.46 20.38 7.53
C LEU A 130 -14.32 21.56 7.10
N GLY A 131 -14.45 22.57 7.96
CA GLY A 131 -15.28 23.75 7.72
C GLY A 131 -16.76 23.39 7.72
N ARG A 132 -17.52 23.94 6.77
CA ARG A 132 -18.93 23.57 6.52
C ARG A 132 -19.07 23.04 5.10
N PRO A 133 -18.67 21.79 4.84
CA PRO A 133 -18.76 21.25 3.51
C PRO A 133 -20.21 20.80 3.28
N GLU A 134 -21.12 21.74 3.04
CA GLU A 134 -22.55 21.47 2.85
C GLU A 134 -22.83 20.53 1.65
N GLU A 135 -21.86 20.38 0.75
CA GLU A 135 -21.90 19.50 -0.42
C GLU A 135 -21.24 18.13 -0.20
N LEU A 136 -20.57 17.89 0.94
CA LEU A 136 -19.92 16.60 1.21
C LEU A 136 -20.82 15.70 2.06
N PRO A 137 -20.97 14.43 1.68
CA PRO A 137 -21.52 13.43 2.58
C PRO A 137 -20.70 13.34 3.89
N PRO A 138 -21.34 12.99 5.02
CA PRO A 138 -20.69 13.04 6.33
C PRO A 138 -19.50 12.09 6.45
N PHE A 139 -18.52 12.49 7.28
CA PHE A 139 -17.49 11.60 7.80
C PHE A 139 -17.94 10.93 9.09
N ASP A 140 -17.49 9.70 9.30
CA ASP A 140 -17.64 8.99 10.57
C ASP A 140 -16.48 9.41 11.50
N LEU A 141 -16.81 9.89 12.70
CA LEU A 141 -15.84 10.33 13.70
C LEU A 141 -15.60 9.22 14.73
N TRP A 142 -14.34 8.81 14.83
CA TRP A 142 -13.85 7.89 15.84
C TRP A 142 -13.00 8.64 16.86
N LEU A 143 -13.18 8.34 18.15
CA LEU A 143 -12.33 8.88 19.21
C LEU A 143 -11.23 7.87 19.54
N ASP A 144 -9.97 8.26 19.42
CA ASP A 144 -8.81 7.42 19.77
C ASP A 144 -8.59 7.45 21.27
N VAL A 145 -8.63 6.29 21.91
CA VAL A 145 -8.52 6.13 23.35
C VAL A 145 -7.21 5.43 23.67
N ASP A 146 -6.37 6.07 24.50
CA ASP A 146 -5.15 5.45 24.98
C ASP A 146 -5.50 4.35 26.00
N LEU A 147 -5.16 3.10 25.65
CA LEU A 147 -5.35 1.92 26.49
C LEU A 147 -4.10 1.57 27.31
N GLY A 148 -3.17 2.52 27.46
CA GLY A 148 -1.89 2.35 28.15
C GLY A 148 -0.72 2.03 27.23
N MET A 149 -0.84 2.29 25.91
CA MET A 149 0.28 2.24 24.97
C MET A 149 1.03 3.58 24.95
N HIS A 150 0.36 4.68 25.30
CA HIS A 150 0.92 6.04 25.34
C HIS A 150 1.52 6.48 23.99
N ARG A 151 0.88 6.07 22.88
CA ARG A 151 1.31 6.42 21.52
C ARG A 151 0.47 7.55 20.91
N THR A 152 -0.84 7.33 20.87
CA THR A 152 -1.88 8.24 20.41
C THR A 152 -3.14 7.95 21.24
N GLY A 153 -4.10 8.85 21.16
CA GLY A 153 -5.36 8.79 21.88
C GLY A 153 -5.27 9.49 23.23
N SER A 154 -6.41 10.06 23.64
CA SER A 154 -6.57 10.62 24.96
C SER A 154 -7.05 9.57 25.93
N VAL A 155 -6.66 9.71 27.20
CA VAL A 155 -7.14 8.83 28.26
C VAL A 155 -8.66 8.97 28.43
N PRO A 156 -9.36 7.92 28.89
CA PRO A 156 -10.83 7.91 29.02
C PRO A 156 -11.43 9.11 29.76
N ALA A 157 -10.76 9.59 30.82
CA ALA A 157 -11.23 10.73 31.60
C ALA A 157 -11.32 12.03 30.78
N ILE A 158 -10.38 12.26 29.86
CA ILE A 158 -10.39 13.44 28.98
C ILE A 158 -11.55 13.38 27.99
N TRP A 159 -11.82 12.19 27.43
CA TRP A 159 -12.94 12.03 26.50
C TRP A 159 -14.28 12.20 27.19
N ARG A 160 -14.45 11.72 28.42
CA ARG A 160 -15.71 11.80 29.18
C ARG A 160 -16.29 13.22 29.23
N ASP A 161 -15.42 14.22 29.33
CA ASP A 161 -15.80 15.63 29.47
C ASP A 161 -15.73 16.40 28.13
N ALA A 162 -15.38 15.73 27.03
CA ALA A 162 -15.19 16.34 25.73
C ALA A 162 -16.52 16.64 25.04
N PRO A 163 -16.75 17.88 24.55
CA PRO A 163 -17.91 18.19 23.74
C PRO A 163 -17.78 17.52 22.36
N LEU A 164 -18.75 16.67 22.01
CA LEU A 164 -18.83 16.04 20.70
C LEU A 164 -19.60 16.91 19.71
N PRO A 165 -19.24 16.87 18.41
CA PRO A 165 -19.95 17.65 17.40
C PRO A 165 -21.39 17.16 17.21
N SER A 166 -22.29 18.10 16.94
CA SER A 166 -23.68 17.86 16.54
C SER A 166 -23.93 18.36 15.10
N CYS A 167 -22.88 18.40 14.26
CA CYS A 167 -22.96 18.89 12.89
C CYS A 167 -23.31 17.77 11.90
N PRO A 168 -24.01 18.07 10.78
CA PRO A 168 -24.49 17.07 9.83
C PRO A 168 -23.40 16.45 8.93
N TRP A 169 -22.16 16.91 9.03
CA TRP A 169 -21.04 16.49 8.16
C TRP A 169 -19.93 15.73 8.91
N LEU A 170 -20.04 15.57 10.23
CA LEU A 170 -19.12 14.79 11.05
C LEU A 170 -19.88 14.11 12.19
N HIS A 171 -20.06 12.79 12.09
CA HIS A 171 -20.91 12.03 13.00
C HIS A 171 -20.07 11.18 13.95
N PRO A 172 -20.11 11.41 15.28
CA PRO A 172 -19.55 10.47 16.23
C PRO A 172 -20.15 9.07 16.04
N VAL A 173 -19.30 8.06 15.82
CA VAL A 173 -19.75 6.67 15.63
C VAL A 173 -19.22 5.72 16.70
N GLY A 174 -18.06 6.00 17.28
CA GLY A 174 -17.41 5.00 18.11
C GLY A 174 -16.08 5.37 18.70
N LEU A 175 -15.54 4.41 19.46
CA LEU A 175 -14.23 4.48 20.08
C LEU A 175 -13.25 3.55 19.37
N HIS A 176 -12.03 4.02 19.16
CA HIS A 176 -10.91 3.22 18.70
C HIS A 176 -9.91 3.08 19.85
N GLY A 177 -9.44 1.86 20.10
CA GLY A 177 -8.44 1.60 21.14
C GLY A 177 -7.39 0.61 20.63
N TYR A 178 -6.18 1.08 20.39
CA TYR A 178 -5.10 0.25 19.86
C TYR A 178 -4.07 -0.11 20.93
N ASP A 179 -3.79 -1.41 21.05
CA ASP A 179 -2.98 -2.02 22.10
C ASP A 179 -1.76 -2.76 21.52
N GLY A 180 -1.18 -2.22 20.44
CA GLY A 180 -0.18 -2.93 19.64
C GLY A 180 1.19 -3.11 20.28
N ASP A 181 1.41 -2.63 21.50
CA ASP A 181 2.61 -2.93 22.29
C ASP A 181 2.43 -4.15 23.21
N LEU A 182 1.20 -4.66 23.37
CA LEU A 182 0.92 -5.88 24.12
C LEU A 182 1.68 -7.07 23.54
N ARG A 183 2.25 -7.88 24.42
CA ARG A 183 2.67 -9.24 24.12
C ARG A 183 1.51 -10.20 24.30
N TRP A 184 1.62 -11.36 23.64
CA TRP A 184 0.59 -12.39 23.63
C TRP A 184 0.11 -12.82 25.03
N ASN A 185 1.00 -12.84 26.02
CA ASN A 185 0.71 -13.27 27.39
C ASN A 185 0.19 -12.14 28.32
N GLU A 186 0.06 -10.90 27.86
CA GLU A 186 -0.37 -9.75 28.69
C GLU A 186 -1.90 -9.60 28.75
N ARG A 187 -2.60 -10.70 29.08
CA ARG A 187 -4.08 -10.74 29.11
C ARG A 187 -4.70 -9.74 30.09
N ASP A 188 -4.17 -9.67 31.31
CA ASP A 188 -4.75 -8.82 32.37
C ASP A 188 -4.63 -7.33 32.02
N ARG A 189 -3.50 -6.95 31.41
CA ARG A 189 -3.28 -5.60 30.92
C ARG A 189 -4.22 -5.28 29.75
N ALA A 190 -4.39 -6.20 28.80
CA ALA A 190 -5.37 -6.05 27.72
C ALA A 190 -6.78 -5.84 28.29
N ARG A 191 -7.18 -6.68 29.25
CA ARG A 191 -8.49 -6.61 29.92
C ARG A 191 -8.71 -5.27 30.60
N ALA A 192 -7.74 -4.78 31.36
CA ALA A 192 -7.85 -3.49 32.04
C ALA A 192 -8.10 -2.33 31.05
N GLY A 193 -7.35 -2.27 29.94
CA GLY A 193 -7.59 -1.28 28.90
C GLY A 193 -8.97 -1.40 28.24
N HIS A 194 -9.42 -2.63 27.96
CA HIS A 194 -10.76 -2.88 27.40
C HIS A 194 -11.89 -2.51 28.38
N ASP A 195 -11.73 -2.78 29.68
CA ASP A 195 -12.68 -2.38 30.73
C ASP A 195 -12.81 -0.85 30.81
N GLU A 196 -11.71 -0.12 30.72
CA GLU A 196 -11.71 1.35 30.70
C GLU A 196 -12.39 1.92 29.44
N LEU A 197 -12.12 1.35 28.27
CA LEU A 197 -12.78 1.70 27.01
C LEU A 197 -14.30 1.51 27.13
N LEU A 198 -14.74 0.38 27.69
CA LEU A 198 -16.16 0.08 27.92
C LEU A 198 -16.79 1.03 28.94
N ALA A 199 -16.08 1.39 30.01
CA ALA A 199 -16.55 2.37 30.97
C ALA A 199 -16.79 3.74 30.32
N LEU A 200 -15.93 4.18 29.40
CA LEU A 200 -16.14 5.38 28.60
C LEU A 200 -17.32 5.23 27.63
N ALA A 201 -17.41 4.11 26.91
CA ALA A 201 -18.50 3.87 25.98
C ALA A 201 -19.88 3.98 26.65
N ARG A 202 -20.01 3.50 27.89
CA ARG A 202 -21.24 3.58 28.69
C ARG A 202 -21.63 5.01 29.06
N THR A 203 -20.69 5.97 29.10
CA THR A 203 -21.01 7.38 29.37
C THR A 203 -21.48 8.16 28.13
N MET A 204 -21.39 7.57 26.94
CA MET A 204 -21.71 8.22 25.65
C MET A 204 -22.67 7.37 24.78
N PRO A 205 -23.80 6.89 25.31
CA PRO A 205 -24.63 5.90 24.62
C PRO A 205 -25.25 6.42 23.31
N GLU A 206 -25.40 7.73 23.13
CA GLU A 206 -25.94 8.32 21.89
C GLU A 206 -24.88 8.43 20.78
N SER A 207 -23.60 8.57 21.15
CA SER A 207 -22.49 8.86 20.23
C SER A 207 -21.57 7.66 19.98
N VAL A 208 -21.59 6.64 20.84
CA VAL A 208 -20.75 5.45 20.74
C VAL A 208 -21.61 4.23 20.45
N ARG A 209 -21.63 3.83 19.17
CA ARG A 209 -22.29 2.60 18.69
C ARG A 209 -21.28 1.54 18.27
N GLN A 210 -20.07 1.96 17.90
CA GLN A 210 -19.01 1.08 17.44
C GLN A 210 -17.81 1.10 18.37
N LEU A 211 -17.15 -0.05 18.51
CA LEU A 211 -15.87 -0.19 19.20
C LEU A 211 -14.89 -0.88 18.26
N CYS A 212 -13.74 -0.28 17.99
CA CYS A 212 -12.68 -0.93 17.23
C CYS A 212 -11.43 -1.08 18.09
N THR A 213 -11.12 -2.30 18.48
CA THR A 213 -10.00 -2.58 19.38
C THR A 213 -8.92 -3.41 18.72
N SER A 214 -7.80 -3.50 19.41
CA SER A 214 -6.78 -4.52 19.29
C SER A 214 -5.90 -4.54 18.03
N GLY A 215 -4.64 -4.89 18.24
CA GLY A 215 -3.71 -5.32 17.20
C GLY A 215 -3.57 -6.85 17.12
N THR A 216 -2.57 -7.30 16.36
CA THR A 216 -2.25 -8.72 16.13
C THR A 216 -2.01 -9.52 17.41
N HIS A 217 -1.42 -8.93 18.45
CA HIS A 217 -1.12 -9.61 19.70
C HIS A 217 -2.25 -9.53 20.73
N GLY A 218 -3.20 -8.60 20.56
CA GLY A 218 -4.31 -8.33 21.48
C GLY A 218 -5.66 -8.91 21.06
N TYR A 219 -5.85 -9.25 19.78
CA TYR A 219 -7.17 -9.59 19.24
C TYR A 219 -7.85 -10.75 19.97
N ALA A 220 -7.10 -11.78 20.38
CA ALA A 220 -7.65 -12.94 21.07
C ALA A 220 -8.21 -12.56 22.45
N HIS A 221 -7.57 -11.60 23.13
CA HIS A 221 -8.03 -11.07 24.41
C HIS A 221 -9.30 -10.23 24.23
N ALA A 222 -9.34 -9.38 23.19
CA ALA A 222 -10.52 -8.58 22.86
C ALA A 222 -11.73 -9.46 22.49
N LEU A 223 -11.52 -10.54 21.73
CA LEU A 223 -12.58 -11.50 21.38
C LEU A 223 -13.05 -12.33 22.58
N ALA A 224 -12.16 -12.61 23.54
CA ALA A 224 -12.50 -13.34 24.75
C ALA A 224 -13.16 -12.47 25.83
N HIS A 225 -13.15 -11.14 25.67
CA HIS A 225 -13.76 -10.24 26.62
C HIS A 225 -15.29 -10.32 26.54
N PRO A 226 -16.01 -10.65 27.63
CA PRO A 226 -17.44 -10.93 27.59
C PRO A 226 -18.26 -9.71 27.14
N ASP A 227 -17.88 -8.52 27.60
CA ASP A 227 -18.67 -7.31 27.39
C ASP A 227 -18.36 -6.59 26.08
N LEU A 228 -17.17 -6.79 25.48
CA LEU A 228 -16.84 -6.12 24.22
C LEU A 228 -17.72 -6.61 23.08
N GLY A 229 -18.08 -7.89 23.09
CA GLY A 229 -18.97 -8.49 22.09
C GLY A 229 -20.46 -8.32 22.35
N ALA A 230 -20.84 -7.75 23.50
CA ALA A 230 -22.23 -7.64 23.90
C ALA A 230 -22.93 -6.42 23.28
N GLU A 231 -24.24 -6.52 23.08
CA GLU A 231 -25.08 -5.37 22.76
C GLU A 231 -24.95 -4.28 23.85
N PRO A 232 -24.99 -2.99 23.49
CA PRO A 232 -25.44 -2.43 22.21
C PRO A 232 -24.33 -2.16 21.19
N TRP A 233 -23.08 -2.56 21.44
CA TRP A 233 -21.95 -2.14 20.62
C TRP A 233 -21.66 -3.10 19.48
N ASP A 234 -21.50 -2.54 18.28
CA ASP A 234 -20.84 -3.25 17.17
C ASP A 234 -19.33 -3.19 17.42
N HIS A 235 -18.77 -4.27 17.94
CA HIS A 235 -17.34 -4.37 18.21
C HIS A 235 -16.58 -5.10 17.09
N GLN A 236 -15.45 -4.53 16.67
CA GLN A 236 -14.53 -5.13 15.70
C GLN A 236 -13.10 -5.20 16.25
N VAL A 237 -12.38 -6.26 15.87
CA VAL A 237 -10.93 -6.37 16.11
C VAL A 237 -10.14 -5.94 14.88
N GLY A 238 -8.95 -5.35 15.09
CA GLY A 238 -8.15 -4.73 14.04
C GLY A 238 -6.85 -5.41 13.56
N PRO A 239 -6.59 -6.72 13.76
CA PRO A 239 -5.32 -7.30 13.34
C PRO A 239 -5.19 -7.34 11.81
N GLY A 240 -4.07 -6.86 11.28
CA GLY A 240 -3.73 -6.88 9.85
C GLY A 240 -2.58 -7.83 9.51
N THR A 241 -1.59 -7.96 10.40
CA THR A 241 -0.42 -8.82 10.20
C THR A 241 -0.79 -10.28 9.91
N LEU A 242 -1.88 -10.77 10.52
CA LEU A 242 -2.36 -12.15 10.39
C LEU A 242 -2.72 -12.55 8.95
N VAL A 243 -2.95 -11.60 8.05
CA VAL A 243 -3.19 -11.90 6.63
C VAL A 243 -1.95 -12.56 6.01
N LEU A 244 -0.76 -12.03 6.30
CA LEU A 244 0.51 -12.54 5.78
C LEU A 244 1.27 -13.43 6.78
N SER A 245 1.03 -13.23 8.07
CA SER A 245 1.80 -13.75 9.19
C SER A 245 3.29 -13.37 9.16
N ASP A 246 3.95 -13.50 10.29
CA ASP A 246 5.40 -13.30 10.47
C ASP A 246 5.87 -14.04 11.71
N ARG A 247 7.19 -14.01 11.98
CA ARG A 247 7.75 -14.72 13.15
C ARG A 247 7.42 -14.02 14.47
N ARG A 248 7.33 -12.69 14.50
CA ARG A 248 6.97 -11.93 15.70
C ARG A 248 5.54 -12.22 16.17
N SER A 249 4.67 -12.62 15.26
CA SER A 249 3.27 -12.95 15.53
C SER A 249 3.04 -14.45 15.72
N ALA A 250 4.09 -15.27 15.87
CA ALA A 250 3.99 -16.73 15.95
C ALA A 250 2.96 -17.26 16.96
N PRO A 251 2.82 -16.71 18.19
CA PRO A 251 1.76 -17.15 19.11
C PRO A 251 0.34 -16.89 18.58
N ALA A 252 0.12 -15.71 17.98
CA ALA A 252 -1.17 -15.35 17.38
C ALA A 252 -1.46 -16.19 16.12
N ALA A 253 -0.42 -16.49 15.34
CA ALA A 253 -0.50 -17.38 14.19
C ALA A 253 -0.84 -18.82 14.62
N ALA A 254 -0.26 -19.30 15.73
CA ALA A 254 -0.55 -20.61 16.29
C ALA A 254 -2.02 -20.73 16.77
N ASP A 255 -2.58 -19.70 17.40
CA ASP A 255 -3.99 -19.68 17.84
C ASP A 255 -4.98 -19.93 16.69
N LEU A 256 -4.66 -19.43 15.49
CA LEU A 256 -5.51 -19.55 14.30
C LEU A 256 -5.08 -20.65 13.33
N GLY A 257 -3.96 -21.33 13.59
CA GLY A 257 -3.36 -22.26 12.65
C GLY A 257 -2.97 -21.61 11.31
N LEU A 258 -2.40 -20.40 11.35
CA LEU A 258 -2.01 -19.65 10.16
C LEU A 258 -0.80 -20.25 9.46
N ARG A 259 -0.68 -19.94 8.17
CA ARG A 259 0.49 -20.21 7.34
C ARG A 259 1.28 -18.92 7.14
N LEU A 260 2.60 -19.02 7.05
CA LEU A 260 3.41 -17.92 6.55
C LEU A 260 3.06 -17.72 5.08
N ALA A 261 2.69 -16.49 4.70
CA ALA A 261 2.26 -16.18 3.34
C ALA A 261 3.16 -15.15 2.65
N ALA A 262 4.18 -14.61 3.32
CA ALA A 262 5.11 -13.66 2.72
C ALA A 262 6.56 -14.04 3.03
N PHE A 263 7.40 -13.98 2.00
CA PHE A 263 8.80 -14.39 2.04
C PHE A 263 9.66 -13.43 1.23
N VAL A 264 10.96 -13.39 1.52
CA VAL A 264 11.95 -12.73 0.67
C VAL A 264 12.88 -13.79 0.11
N LEU A 265 12.84 -13.99 -1.21
CA LEU A 265 13.80 -14.82 -1.92
C LEU A 265 15.15 -14.12 -1.96
N SER A 266 16.21 -14.87 -1.70
CA SER A 266 17.57 -14.35 -1.69
C SER A 266 18.57 -15.40 -2.15
N ARG A 267 19.66 -14.98 -2.82
CA ARG A 267 20.71 -15.88 -3.31
C ARG A 267 21.96 -15.81 -2.48
N VAL A 268 22.65 -16.95 -2.39
CA VAL A 268 24.02 -17.03 -1.90
C VAL A 268 24.96 -16.36 -2.91
N ILE A 269 25.48 -15.19 -2.57
CA ILE A 269 26.41 -14.41 -3.42
C ILE A 269 27.87 -14.52 -2.99
N ALA A 270 28.14 -15.00 -1.77
CA ALA A 270 29.49 -15.26 -1.32
C ALA A 270 29.54 -16.39 -0.29
N ARG A 271 30.73 -17.00 -0.12
CA ARG A 271 31.00 -18.07 0.84
C ARG A 271 32.31 -17.81 1.60
N PRO A 272 32.39 -16.72 2.40
CA PRO A 272 33.62 -16.40 3.13
C PRO A 272 33.94 -17.50 4.15
N GLY A 273 35.17 -18.02 4.18
CA GLY A 273 35.57 -19.08 5.11
C GLY A 273 34.90 -20.43 4.83
N HIS A 274 34.72 -21.26 5.86
CA HIS A 274 34.16 -22.62 5.76
C HIS A 274 32.74 -22.75 6.32
N ASP A 275 32.34 -21.82 7.18
CA ASP A 275 31.15 -21.85 8.04
C ASP A 275 30.20 -20.68 7.77
N ARG A 276 30.40 -19.93 6.68
CA ARG A 276 29.57 -18.77 6.34
C ARG A 276 29.18 -18.73 4.87
N ILE A 277 28.02 -18.14 4.66
CA ILE A 277 27.51 -17.68 3.38
C ILE A 277 27.05 -16.23 3.51
N THR A 278 26.98 -15.51 2.40
CA THR A 278 26.38 -14.17 2.34
C THR A 278 25.24 -14.20 1.36
N LEU A 279 24.08 -13.69 1.80
CA LEU A 279 22.88 -13.52 1.00
C LEU A 279 22.76 -12.09 0.47
N ASP A 280 22.12 -11.91 -0.68
CA ASP A 280 21.86 -10.61 -1.34
C ASP A 280 20.63 -9.85 -0.82
N ALA A 281 19.95 -10.38 0.20
CA ALA A 281 18.91 -9.65 0.91
C ALA A 281 19.54 -8.98 2.14
N GLY A 282 19.78 -7.67 2.09
CA GLY A 282 20.21 -6.87 3.25
C GLY A 282 19.05 -6.19 3.99
N SER A 283 19.34 -5.03 4.61
CA SER A 283 18.35 -4.19 5.30
C SER A 283 17.39 -3.44 4.36
N LYS A 284 17.74 -3.30 3.08
CA LYS A 284 16.86 -2.74 2.04
C LYS A 284 15.87 -3.75 1.45
N ALA A 285 16.04 -5.03 1.74
CA ALA A 285 15.09 -6.09 1.37
C ALA A 285 14.24 -6.58 2.57
N LEU A 286 14.80 -6.49 3.78
CA LEU A 286 14.19 -6.92 5.05
C LEU A 286 14.49 -5.84 6.09
N ALA A 287 13.45 -5.15 6.55
CA ALA A 287 13.62 -3.98 7.39
C ALA A 287 14.34 -4.30 8.72
N PRO A 288 15.27 -3.45 9.19
CA PRO A 288 16.00 -3.65 10.43
C PRO A 288 15.24 -3.11 11.66
N ASP A 289 13.90 -3.21 11.67
CA ASP A 289 13.05 -2.69 12.76
C ASP A 289 12.86 -3.67 13.92
N CYS A 290 13.29 -4.92 13.74
CA CYS A 290 13.41 -5.92 14.79
C CYS A 290 14.89 -6.14 15.16
N PRO A 291 15.20 -6.57 16.41
CA PRO A 291 16.54 -6.97 16.78
C PRO A 291 17.11 -8.00 15.79
N ALA A 292 18.43 -7.95 15.57
CA ALA A 292 19.09 -8.88 14.68
C ALA A 292 18.78 -10.35 15.09
N PRO A 293 18.56 -11.24 14.12
CA PRO A 293 18.81 -11.03 12.70
C PRO A 293 17.61 -10.57 11.85
N GLY A 294 16.44 -10.34 12.46
CA GLY A 294 15.24 -9.83 11.77
C GLY A 294 14.57 -10.81 10.79
N CYS A 295 15.07 -12.04 10.68
CA CYS A 295 14.52 -13.09 9.81
C CYS A 295 15.04 -14.50 10.18
N ALA A 296 14.46 -15.53 9.57
CA ALA A 296 15.01 -16.89 9.53
C ALA A 296 15.03 -17.43 8.11
N VAL A 297 15.86 -18.46 7.86
CA VAL A 297 15.82 -19.22 6.63
C VAL A 297 14.77 -20.34 6.75
N LEU A 298 13.80 -20.35 5.85
CA LEU A 298 12.72 -21.34 5.84
C LEU A 298 13.29 -22.74 5.59
N GLY A 299 12.90 -23.70 6.43
CA GLY A 299 13.30 -25.11 6.29
C GLY A 299 14.74 -25.43 6.69
N GLU A 300 15.57 -24.43 7.01
CA GLU A 300 17.01 -24.57 7.23
C GLU A 300 17.43 -24.09 8.63
N PRO A 301 17.09 -24.82 9.71
CA PRO A 301 17.38 -24.39 11.08
C PRO A 301 18.88 -24.33 11.41
N GLY A 302 19.72 -25.01 10.63
CA GLY A 302 21.18 -24.94 10.75
C GLY A 302 21.80 -23.68 10.16
N LEU A 303 21.02 -22.85 9.47
CA LEU A 303 21.44 -21.57 8.92
C LEU A 303 20.96 -20.44 9.83
N ARG A 304 21.88 -19.77 10.52
CA ARG A 304 21.56 -18.63 11.38
C ARG A 304 21.93 -17.32 10.70
N PRO A 305 20.94 -16.53 10.24
CA PRO A 305 21.20 -15.17 9.77
C PRO A 305 21.88 -14.32 10.86
N LEU A 306 22.75 -13.42 10.42
CA LEU A 306 23.43 -12.43 11.27
C LEU A 306 22.90 -11.03 10.96
N THR A 307 23.44 -10.03 11.66
CA THR A 307 23.16 -8.62 11.36
C THR A 307 23.50 -8.30 9.90
N ALA A 308 22.53 -7.76 9.18
CA ALA A 308 22.69 -7.37 7.78
C ALA A 308 23.30 -5.96 7.64
N SER A 309 24.02 -5.74 6.54
CA SER A 309 24.28 -4.41 5.98
C SER A 309 23.15 -4.04 5.00
N GLU A 310 23.33 -2.97 4.20
CA GLU A 310 22.30 -2.49 3.27
C GLU A 310 21.82 -3.55 2.29
N GLU A 311 22.75 -4.21 1.61
CA GLU A 311 22.48 -5.18 0.53
C GLU A 311 22.97 -6.60 0.85
N HIS A 312 23.64 -6.81 1.99
CA HIS A 312 24.26 -8.09 2.31
C HIS A 312 23.82 -8.63 3.66
N ARG A 313 23.51 -9.92 3.72
CA ARG A 313 23.19 -10.64 4.96
C ARG A 313 24.12 -11.82 5.14
N PRO A 314 25.12 -11.71 6.00
CA PRO A 314 25.90 -12.85 6.44
C PRO A 314 25.02 -13.87 7.16
N VAL A 315 25.27 -15.15 6.93
CA VAL A 315 24.60 -16.28 7.57
C VAL A 315 25.66 -17.27 8.02
N GLU A 316 25.56 -17.69 9.27
CA GLU A 316 26.43 -18.72 9.85
C GLU A 316 25.81 -20.10 9.63
N VAL A 317 26.64 -21.06 9.23
CA VAL A 317 26.26 -22.46 9.01
C VAL A 317 26.63 -23.22 10.28
N GLU A 318 25.69 -23.31 11.21
CA GLU A 318 25.89 -23.98 12.49
C GLU A 318 25.82 -25.51 12.36
N SER A 319 25.01 -26.00 11.42
CA SER A 319 24.89 -27.42 11.12
C SER A 319 24.38 -27.66 9.70
N GLY A 320 24.60 -28.86 9.19
CA GLY A 320 24.15 -29.25 7.85
C GLY A 320 25.12 -28.85 6.72
N PRO A 321 24.76 -29.14 5.46
CA PRO A 321 25.60 -28.81 4.32
C PRO A 321 25.61 -27.30 4.09
N ARG A 322 26.79 -26.72 3.87
CA ARG A 322 26.92 -25.31 3.50
C ARG A 322 26.34 -25.10 2.09
N PRO A 323 25.32 -24.22 1.91
CA PRO A 323 24.75 -23.91 0.60
C PRO A 323 25.80 -23.52 -0.45
N ALA A 324 25.53 -23.87 -1.71
CA ALA A 324 26.41 -23.56 -2.83
C ALA A 324 26.26 -22.07 -3.24
N LEU A 325 27.23 -21.57 -4.00
CA LEU A 325 27.09 -20.25 -4.62
C LEU A 325 25.92 -20.28 -5.60
N GLY A 326 25.07 -19.24 -5.60
CA GLY A 326 23.88 -19.14 -6.43
C GLY A 326 22.64 -19.85 -5.87
N SER A 327 22.78 -20.66 -4.81
CA SER A 327 21.64 -21.32 -4.15
C SER A 327 20.59 -20.29 -3.71
N LEU A 328 19.33 -20.59 -4.01
CA LEU A 328 18.18 -19.77 -3.63
C LEU A 328 17.69 -20.19 -2.23
N LEU A 329 17.51 -19.21 -1.35
CA LEU A 329 16.99 -19.41 -0.01
C LEU A 329 15.75 -18.52 0.22
N TRP A 330 14.82 -19.02 1.03
CA TRP A 330 13.60 -18.33 1.40
C TRP A 330 13.75 -17.73 2.79
N LEU A 331 13.67 -16.40 2.89
CA LEU A 331 13.74 -15.70 4.17
C LEU A 331 12.35 -15.39 4.68
N VAL A 332 12.08 -15.77 5.92
CA VAL A 332 10.86 -15.41 6.66
C VAL A 332 11.14 -14.17 7.51
N PRO A 333 10.48 -13.02 7.26
CA PRO A 333 10.70 -11.82 8.06
C PRO A 333 10.22 -11.99 9.51
N ASP A 334 10.90 -11.35 10.45
CA ASP A 334 10.38 -11.21 11.81
C ASP A 334 9.18 -10.27 11.84
N HIS A 335 9.18 -9.22 11.02
CA HIS A 335 8.06 -8.30 10.85
C HIS A 335 7.73 -8.08 9.36
N VAL A 336 6.56 -8.55 8.94
CA VAL A 336 6.18 -8.53 7.53
C VAL A 336 5.76 -7.15 7.04
N CYS A 337 5.14 -6.31 7.87
CA CYS A 337 4.59 -5.03 7.43
C CYS A 337 5.66 -4.05 6.91
N THR A 338 6.78 -3.97 7.65
CA THR A 338 7.92 -3.12 7.27
C THR A 338 8.65 -3.71 6.07
N THR A 339 8.77 -5.03 6.00
CA THR A 339 9.32 -5.75 4.85
C THR A 339 8.53 -5.45 3.57
N VAL A 340 7.21 -5.66 3.55
CA VAL A 340 6.35 -5.39 2.38
C VAL A 340 6.50 -3.93 1.90
N ASN A 341 6.63 -2.98 2.81
CA ASN A 341 6.78 -1.56 2.47
C ASN A 341 8.09 -1.21 1.73
N LEU A 342 9.12 -2.07 1.78
CA LEU A 342 10.38 -1.86 1.06
C LEU A 342 10.29 -2.22 -0.42
N HIS A 343 9.41 -3.16 -0.77
CA HIS A 343 9.34 -3.72 -2.13
C HIS A 343 8.39 -2.93 -3.03
N ALA A 344 8.80 -2.73 -4.28
CA ALA A 344 7.96 -2.08 -5.29
C ALA A 344 6.86 -3.00 -5.81
N GLU A 345 7.13 -4.30 -5.82
CA GLU A 345 6.31 -5.34 -6.41
C GLU A 345 6.43 -6.61 -5.56
N ALA A 346 5.39 -7.44 -5.54
CA ALA A 346 5.48 -8.79 -5.01
C ALA A 346 5.16 -9.80 -6.11
N LEU A 347 5.92 -10.88 -6.15
CA LEU A 347 5.62 -12.06 -6.93
C LEU A 347 4.55 -12.88 -6.21
N TYR A 348 3.57 -13.38 -6.96
CA TYR A 348 2.50 -14.22 -6.44
C TYR A 348 2.73 -15.67 -6.81
N VAL A 349 2.59 -16.53 -5.81
CA VAL A 349 2.65 -17.98 -5.98
C VAL A 349 1.36 -18.63 -5.47
N ARG A 350 1.00 -19.75 -6.07
CA ARG A 350 0.00 -20.70 -5.59
C ARG A 350 0.55 -22.10 -5.71
N THR A 351 0.42 -22.89 -4.66
CA THR A 351 0.97 -24.26 -4.58
C THR A 351 2.45 -24.29 -4.98
N ASP A 352 2.76 -24.59 -6.25
CA ASP A 352 4.11 -24.67 -6.82
C ASP A 352 4.28 -23.89 -8.14
N ALA A 353 3.41 -22.91 -8.39
CA ALA A 353 3.43 -22.09 -9.60
C ALA A 353 3.49 -20.59 -9.28
N VAL A 354 4.28 -19.86 -10.05
CA VAL A 354 4.19 -18.40 -10.14
C VAL A 354 2.94 -18.08 -10.94
N VAL A 355 2.05 -17.29 -10.37
CA VAL A 355 0.74 -16.95 -10.99
C VAL A 355 0.65 -15.48 -11.41
N GLY A 356 1.68 -14.69 -11.14
CA GLY A 356 1.79 -13.30 -11.56
C GLY A 356 2.58 -12.47 -10.57
N SER A 357 2.50 -11.15 -10.72
CA SER A 357 3.06 -10.18 -9.79
C SER A 357 2.18 -8.93 -9.77
N ALA A 358 2.28 -8.14 -8.70
CA ALA A 358 1.60 -6.85 -8.67
C ALA A 358 2.32 -5.83 -7.77
N PRO A 359 2.19 -4.53 -8.08
CA PRO A 359 2.85 -3.47 -7.34
C PRO A 359 2.31 -3.33 -5.91
N VAL A 360 3.21 -3.01 -4.97
CA VAL A 360 2.86 -2.57 -3.61
C VAL A 360 2.48 -1.09 -3.67
N LEU A 361 1.29 -0.80 -4.18
CA LEU A 361 0.86 0.57 -4.56
C LEU A 361 0.97 1.59 -3.42
N ALA A 362 0.60 1.19 -2.20
CA ALA A 362 0.57 2.05 -1.03
C ALA A 362 1.88 2.02 -0.20
N ARG A 363 3.00 1.59 -0.80
CA ARG A 363 4.33 1.66 -0.15
C ARG A 363 4.83 3.10 -0.01
N GLY A 364 5.66 3.33 1.01
CA GLY A 364 6.32 4.61 1.25
C GLY A 364 5.36 5.75 1.60
N HIS A 365 5.86 6.99 1.49
CA HIS A 365 5.08 8.22 1.71
C HIS A 365 5.05 9.04 0.42
N ARG A 366 3.92 9.02 -0.28
CA ARG A 366 3.73 9.88 -1.45
C ARG A 366 3.28 11.28 -0.99
N PRO A 367 3.87 12.36 -1.53
CA PRO A 367 3.36 13.70 -1.27
C PRO A 367 1.96 13.80 -1.88
N TRP A 368 0.95 14.00 -1.03
CA TRP A 368 -0.44 14.17 -1.45
C TRP A 368 -0.63 15.62 -1.91
N LEU A 369 0.02 15.98 -3.01
CA LEU A 369 -0.18 17.26 -3.67
C LEU A 369 -1.50 17.19 -4.43
N ARG A 370 -2.38 18.16 -4.22
CA ARG A 370 -3.53 18.33 -5.13
C ARG A 370 -3.01 18.34 -6.56
N PRO A 371 -3.70 17.72 -7.53
CA PRO A 371 -3.36 17.86 -8.95
C PRO A 371 -3.42 19.31 -9.50
N GLY A 372 -3.46 20.34 -8.66
CA GLY A 372 -3.40 21.76 -9.04
C GLY A 372 -2.65 22.66 -8.05
N ALA A 373 -1.85 22.11 -7.12
CA ALA A 373 -1.10 22.92 -6.14
C ALA A 373 0.38 23.14 -6.52
N LEU A 374 0.85 22.59 -7.64
CA LEU A 374 2.18 22.85 -8.20
C LEU A 374 2.11 23.80 -9.41
N ALA A 375 1.22 24.79 -9.36
CA ALA A 375 1.15 25.88 -10.33
C ALA A 375 1.23 27.21 -9.59
N LEU A 376 2.40 27.56 -9.06
CA LEU A 376 2.70 28.96 -8.74
C LEU A 376 4.22 29.21 -8.66
N LEU A 377 4.81 29.69 -9.76
CA LEU A 377 5.80 30.76 -9.72
C LEU A 377 6.05 31.31 -11.14
N LEU A 378 5.87 32.63 -11.27
CA LEU A 378 6.18 33.56 -12.38
C LEU A 378 5.07 33.82 -13.43
N ALA A 379 4.22 34.82 -13.18
CA ALA A 379 4.23 36.11 -13.91
C ALA A 379 3.06 37.03 -13.50
N LEU A 380 3.37 38.32 -13.33
CA LEU A 380 2.45 39.44 -13.06
C LEU A 380 1.70 39.88 -14.34
N THR A 381 0.37 40.07 -14.28
CA THR A 381 -0.41 41.28 -14.69
C THR A 381 -1.91 40.97 -14.94
N PRO A 382 -2.83 41.97 -14.85
CA PRO A 382 -4.28 41.75 -14.77
C PRO A 382 -5.03 42.04 -16.08
N ALA A 383 -6.13 41.33 -16.36
CA ALA A 383 -7.39 41.87 -16.94
C ALA A 383 -8.43 40.77 -17.25
N LEU A 384 -9.62 40.92 -16.65
CA LEU A 384 -10.99 40.86 -17.21
C LEU A 384 -11.33 39.89 -18.36
N GLY A 385 -12.45 39.16 -18.20
CA GLY A 385 -13.28 38.74 -19.34
C GLY A 385 -14.15 37.50 -19.12
N SER A 386 -15.45 37.65 -19.34
CA SER A 386 -16.57 36.74 -19.09
C SER A 386 -16.61 35.41 -19.88
N THR A 387 -17.13 34.39 -19.20
CA THR A 387 -18.02 33.28 -19.64
C THR A 387 -18.21 33.00 -21.13
N ALA A 388 -17.79 31.80 -21.54
CA ALA A 388 -18.47 30.96 -22.52
C ALA A 388 -18.17 29.47 -22.20
N CYS A 389 -19.17 28.59 -22.27
CA CYS A 389 -18.94 27.15 -22.26
C CYS A 389 -18.04 26.78 -23.44
N GLN A 390 -16.78 26.43 -23.15
CA GLN A 390 -15.87 25.84 -24.13
C GLN A 390 -15.79 24.32 -23.91
N PRO A 391 -15.59 23.53 -24.97
CA PRO A 391 -15.26 22.12 -24.82
C PRO A 391 -14.05 22.00 -23.88
N VAL A 392 -14.13 21.11 -22.90
CA VAL A 392 -13.04 20.90 -21.93
C VAL A 392 -11.89 20.22 -22.66
N THR A 393 -11.01 21.01 -23.26
CA THR A 393 -9.71 20.54 -23.74
C THR A 393 -8.88 20.20 -22.51
N THR A 394 -8.67 18.91 -22.25
CA THR A 394 -7.78 18.47 -21.18
C THR A 394 -6.38 18.40 -21.75
N GLU A 395 -5.53 19.36 -21.39
CA GLU A 395 -4.09 19.28 -21.69
C GLU A 395 -3.47 18.18 -20.81
N ILE A 396 -2.79 17.23 -21.45
CA ILE A 396 -2.02 16.20 -20.76
C ILE A 396 -0.55 16.51 -21.03
N ASP A 397 0.15 16.96 -19.99
CA ASP A 397 1.60 17.15 -20.06
C ASP A 397 2.30 15.80 -20.20
N VAL A 398 3.19 15.67 -21.18
CA VAL A 398 4.06 14.50 -21.33
C VAL A 398 5.46 14.88 -20.88
N GLN A 399 5.92 14.30 -19.77
CA GLN A 399 7.27 14.51 -19.27
C GLN A 399 8.21 13.43 -19.80
N LEU A 400 9.25 13.86 -20.52
CA LEU A 400 10.33 12.99 -20.98
C LEU A 400 11.38 12.86 -19.86
N LEU A 401 11.58 11.65 -19.38
CA LEU A 401 12.65 11.31 -18.45
C LEU A 401 13.85 10.85 -19.27
N LEU A 402 14.94 11.59 -19.20
CA LEU A 402 16.16 11.33 -19.96
C LEU A 402 17.03 10.27 -19.26
N PRO A 403 17.82 9.49 -20.01
CA PRO A 403 18.83 8.61 -19.43
C PRO A 403 19.91 9.41 -18.67
N LEU A 404 20.60 8.75 -17.73
CA LEU A 404 21.63 9.38 -16.89
C LEU A 404 22.75 10.01 -17.73
N ASP A 405 23.19 9.33 -18.79
CA ASP A 405 23.98 9.94 -19.87
C ASP A 405 23.06 10.26 -21.05
N HIS A 406 22.84 11.55 -21.29
CA HIS A 406 22.00 12.07 -22.37
C HIS A 406 22.80 12.96 -23.33
N THR A 407 24.13 12.94 -23.26
CA THR A 407 25.00 13.82 -24.07
C THR A 407 24.75 13.61 -25.56
N ALA A 408 24.55 12.36 -25.98
CA ALA A 408 24.24 12.01 -27.37
C ALA A 408 22.90 12.59 -27.86
N LEU A 409 21.93 12.85 -26.96
CA LEU A 409 20.60 13.36 -27.32
C LEU A 409 20.62 14.83 -27.74
N THR A 410 21.71 15.55 -27.46
CA THR A 410 21.91 16.93 -27.96
C THR A 410 22.02 17.01 -29.48
N ARG A 411 22.30 15.89 -30.16
CA ARG A 411 22.33 15.79 -31.63
C ARG A 411 20.96 15.55 -32.26
N THR A 412 19.90 15.43 -31.48
CA THR A 412 18.56 15.18 -32.01
C THR A 412 18.17 16.29 -32.98
N ASN A 413 17.89 15.94 -34.23
CA ASN A 413 17.44 16.88 -35.25
C ASN A 413 16.00 16.63 -35.71
N ASN A 414 15.41 15.49 -35.31
CA ASN A 414 14.01 15.17 -35.53
C ASN A 414 13.41 14.31 -34.41
N VAL A 415 12.12 14.50 -34.16
CA VAL A 415 11.34 13.78 -33.14
C VAL A 415 10.08 13.22 -33.77
N SER A 416 9.88 11.91 -33.61
CA SER A 416 8.67 11.22 -34.05
C SER A 416 7.82 10.79 -32.87
N VAL A 417 6.51 10.99 -32.96
CA VAL A 417 5.53 10.61 -31.94
C VAL A 417 4.44 9.75 -32.56
N VAL A 418 4.14 8.64 -31.90
CA VAL A 418 3.16 7.64 -32.37
C VAL A 418 2.18 7.33 -31.25
N LEU A 419 0.88 7.44 -31.53
CA LEU A 419 -0.22 7.08 -30.62
C LEU A 419 -0.97 5.87 -31.20
N GLU A 420 -1.12 4.81 -30.40
CA GLU A 420 -1.78 3.55 -30.81
C GLU A 420 -2.75 3.05 -29.75
N PRO A 421 -3.81 2.29 -30.09
CA PRO A 421 -4.32 2.02 -31.44
C PRO A 421 -5.11 3.23 -31.98
N ASN A 422 -5.33 3.31 -33.31
CA ASN A 422 -6.17 4.34 -33.96
C ASN A 422 -5.78 5.80 -33.64
N GLY A 423 -4.50 6.08 -33.38
CA GLY A 423 -4.01 7.44 -33.13
C GLY A 423 -3.33 8.03 -34.36
N PHE A 424 -2.29 8.83 -34.14
CA PHE A 424 -1.52 9.50 -35.20
C PHE A 424 -0.04 9.12 -35.12
N SER A 425 0.67 9.31 -36.22
CA SER A 425 2.13 9.33 -36.29
C SER A 425 2.56 10.68 -36.85
N ARG A 426 3.44 11.39 -36.15
CA ARG A 426 3.92 12.72 -36.59
C ARG A 426 5.40 12.88 -36.28
N THR A 427 6.16 13.39 -37.25
CA THR A 427 7.56 13.77 -37.09
C THR A 427 7.70 15.28 -37.18
N VAL A 428 8.52 15.87 -36.33
CA VAL A 428 8.87 17.30 -36.34
C VAL A 428 10.39 17.46 -36.30
N ALA A 429 10.88 18.56 -36.87
CA ALA A 429 12.26 18.97 -36.66
C ALA A 429 12.48 19.39 -35.20
N ALA A 430 13.67 19.12 -34.68
CA ALA A 430 14.10 19.51 -33.34
C ALA A 430 15.53 20.08 -33.40
N ASP A 431 15.91 20.88 -32.41
CA ASP A 431 17.29 21.31 -32.19
C ASP A 431 17.72 20.82 -30.80
N GLY A 432 18.28 19.61 -30.77
CA GLY A 432 18.54 18.87 -29.55
C GLY A 432 17.25 18.50 -28.81
N LEU A 433 17.17 18.87 -27.53
CA LEU A 433 16.04 18.55 -26.66
C LEU A 433 15.00 19.69 -26.56
N ASP A 434 15.19 20.78 -27.31
CA ASP A 434 14.22 21.88 -27.36
C ASP A 434 13.21 21.64 -28.48
N PHE A 435 12.06 21.07 -28.12
CA PHE A 435 10.94 20.85 -29.04
C PHE A 435 9.61 20.85 -28.29
N GLY A 436 8.55 21.25 -28.98
CA GLY A 436 7.17 21.24 -28.48
C GLY A 436 6.24 20.52 -29.44
N LEU A 437 5.39 19.65 -28.91
CA LEU A 437 4.41 18.89 -29.68
C LEU A 437 3.05 18.95 -29.00
N SER A 438 2.06 19.44 -29.73
CA SER A 438 0.67 19.49 -29.31
C SER A 438 -0.19 18.81 -30.37
N PHE A 439 -1.15 18.01 -29.92
CA PHE A 439 -2.07 17.28 -30.76
C PHE A 439 -3.39 17.11 -30.03
N GLU A 440 -4.48 17.10 -30.79
CA GLU A 440 -5.84 16.94 -30.26
C GLU A 440 -6.32 15.51 -30.53
N VAL A 441 -6.86 14.86 -29.50
CA VAL A 441 -7.46 13.53 -29.60
C VAL A 441 -8.92 13.64 -29.15
N PRO A 442 -9.90 13.09 -29.90
CA PRO A 442 -11.28 13.05 -29.46
C PRO A 442 -11.40 12.25 -28.14
N PRO A 443 -12.29 12.64 -27.21
CA PRO A 443 -12.53 11.86 -26.00
C PRO A 443 -13.18 10.52 -26.35
N ASP A 444 -12.58 9.43 -25.87
CA ASP A 444 -13.10 8.08 -26.02
C ASP A 444 -12.67 7.18 -24.83
N SER A 445 -13.20 5.96 -24.80
CA SER A 445 -12.84 4.97 -23.79
C SER A 445 -11.70 4.05 -24.23
N GLU A 446 -10.99 4.36 -25.31
CA GLU A 446 -9.93 3.50 -25.84
C GLU A 446 -8.69 3.56 -24.94
N ILE A 447 -8.08 2.40 -24.72
CA ILE A 447 -6.77 2.30 -24.06
C ILE A 447 -5.72 2.52 -25.14
N ARG A 448 -4.87 3.54 -24.95
CA ARG A 448 -3.85 3.96 -25.90
C ARG A 448 -2.45 3.92 -25.27
N THR A 449 -1.42 3.95 -26.11
CA THR A 449 -0.02 4.12 -25.72
C THR A 449 0.63 5.16 -26.61
N LEU A 450 1.49 5.99 -26.03
CA LEU A 450 2.25 7.02 -26.74
C LEU A 450 3.73 6.61 -26.79
N SER A 451 4.29 6.55 -27.99
CA SER A 451 5.73 6.34 -28.22
C SER A 451 6.37 7.62 -28.72
N VAL A 452 7.59 7.91 -28.27
CA VAL A 452 8.41 9.05 -28.69
C VAL A 452 9.78 8.54 -29.13
N TYR A 453 10.25 9.01 -30.27
CA TYR A 453 11.53 8.64 -30.88
C TYR A 453 12.34 9.92 -31.15
N LEU A 454 13.57 9.99 -30.66
CA LEU A 454 14.55 11.05 -30.91
C LEU A 454 15.59 10.53 -31.89
N ALA A 455 15.83 11.23 -32.99
CA ALA A 455 16.78 10.81 -34.01
C ALA A 455 17.65 11.97 -34.52
N ASP A 456 18.82 11.60 -35.04
CA ASP A 456 19.73 12.43 -35.82
C ASP A 456 19.73 11.89 -37.25
N ASP A 457 19.00 12.58 -38.12
CA ASP A 457 18.57 12.10 -39.44
C ASP A 457 17.90 10.72 -39.32
N ASP A 458 18.49 9.71 -39.95
CA ASP A 458 18.01 8.32 -39.96
C ASP A 458 18.54 7.49 -38.77
N THR A 459 19.35 8.10 -37.89
CA THR A 459 19.94 7.40 -36.73
C THR A 459 19.09 7.63 -35.49
N LEU A 460 18.42 6.57 -35.02
CA LEU A 460 17.72 6.62 -33.74
C LEU A 460 18.73 6.84 -32.61
N LEU A 461 18.51 7.87 -31.79
CA LEU A 461 19.32 8.18 -30.63
C LEU A 461 18.68 7.66 -29.34
N ALA A 462 17.37 7.83 -29.19
CA ALA A 462 16.61 7.29 -28.08
C ALA A 462 15.13 7.11 -28.42
N TRP A 463 14.45 6.25 -27.68
CA TRP A 463 12.99 6.15 -27.74
C TRP A 463 12.40 5.70 -26.41
N GLY A 464 11.09 5.86 -26.27
CA GLY A 464 10.35 5.36 -25.12
C GLY A 464 8.87 5.27 -25.41
N ARG A 465 8.14 4.56 -24.55
CA ARG A 465 6.69 4.35 -24.66
C ARG A 465 6.05 4.51 -23.29
N THR A 466 4.89 5.16 -23.24
CA THR A 466 4.11 5.26 -22.00
C THR A 466 3.48 3.90 -21.66
N PRO A 467 3.18 3.65 -20.37
CA PRO A 467 2.16 2.66 -20.01
C PRO A 467 0.84 2.93 -20.74
N PRO A 468 -0.01 1.91 -20.95
CA PRO A 468 -1.34 2.11 -21.51
C PRO A 468 -2.19 3.08 -20.67
N PHE A 469 -2.88 4.02 -21.31
CA PHE A 469 -3.67 5.07 -20.66
C PHE A 469 -4.98 5.36 -21.42
N ARG A 470 -5.95 6.02 -20.77
CA ARG A 470 -7.23 6.44 -21.38
C ARG A 470 -7.37 7.95 -21.35
N TYR A 471 -7.87 8.55 -22.43
CA TYR A 471 -8.22 9.98 -22.49
C TYR A 471 -9.59 10.20 -21.83
N GLY A 472 -9.62 10.67 -20.58
CA GLY A 472 -10.89 10.99 -19.89
C GLY A 472 -10.95 10.80 -18.37
N GLY A 473 -9.82 10.70 -17.67
CA GLY A 473 -9.86 10.52 -16.21
C GLY A 473 -8.54 10.61 -15.44
N ALA A 474 -7.49 11.22 -16.01
CA ALA A 474 -6.20 11.36 -15.31
C ALA A 474 -5.70 12.80 -15.39
N THR A 475 -5.71 13.51 -14.25
CA THR A 475 -5.10 14.83 -14.06
C THR A 475 -3.63 14.72 -13.60
N SER A 476 -2.87 13.80 -14.17
CA SER A 476 -1.44 13.67 -13.91
C SER A 476 -0.74 13.42 -15.23
N GLY A 477 0.25 14.25 -15.55
CA GLY A 477 1.03 14.13 -16.77
C GLY A 477 1.61 12.72 -16.99
N LEU A 478 1.81 12.35 -18.24
CA LEU A 478 2.39 11.07 -18.64
C LEU A 478 3.91 11.15 -18.54
N GLY A 479 4.52 10.30 -17.72
CA GLY A 479 5.97 10.12 -17.70
C GLY A 479 6.42 9.09 -18.73
N LEU A 480 7.39 9.43 -19.57
CA LEU A 480 7.97 8.54 -20.56
C LEU A 480 9.48 8.51 -20.38
N LEU A 481 10.03 7.34 -20.03
CA LEU A 481 11.47 7.14 -19.93
C LEU A 481 12.04 6.88 -21.32
N LEU A 482 12.99 7.72 -21.73
CA LEU A 482 13.74 7.55 -22.97
C LEU A 482 14.96 6.67 -22.72
N ALA A 483 15.13 5.66 -23.56
CA ALA A 483 16.29 4.79 -23.57
C ALA A 483 17.13 5.03 -24.81
N GLN A 484 18.46 4.98 -24.67
CA GLN A 484 19.35 5.09 -25.82
C GLN A 484 19.11 3.93 -26.79
N ALA A 485 19.24 4.21 -28.08
CA ALA A 485 19.19 3.19 -29.12
C ALA A 485 20.31 2.16 -28.90
N GLY A 486 19.92 0.93 -28.63
CA GLY A 486 20.84 -0.16 -28.29
C GLY A 486 21.06 -0.40 -26.79
N GLU A 487 20.60 0.48 -25.89
CA GLU A 487 20.74 0.26 -24.43
C GLU A 487 19.43 -0.12 -23.72
N LEU A 488 18.23 0.23 -24.23
CA LEU A 488 17.00 -0.53 -23.91
C LEU A 488 16.12 -0.74 -25.14
N SER A 489 16.28 -1.91 -25.75
CA SER A 489 15.23 -2.62 -26.49
C SER A 489 15.32 -4.11 -26.13
N ALA A 490 15.31 -4.42 -24.84
CA ALA A 490 15.21 -5.79 -24.34
C ALA A 490 14.80 -5.76 -22.86
N VAL A 491 13.50 -5.75 -22.60
CA VAL A 491 13.01 -6.63 -21.54
C VAL A 491 12.74 -7.95 -22.25
N ASP A 492 13.79 -8.77 -22.38
CA ASP A 492 13.68 -10.12 -22.96
C ASP A 492 13.13 -11.09 -21.91
N PHE A 493 11.88 -11.51 -22.11
CA PHE A 493 11.43 -12.83 -21.67
C PHE A 493 11.24 -13.69 -22.92
N GLU A 494 12.11 -14.69 -23.14
CA GLU A 494 11.84 -15.81 -24.05
C GLU A 494 11.17 -16.96 -23.28
N PHE A 495 9.96 -17.33 -23.70
CA PHE A 495 9.42 -18.68 -23.46
C PHE A 495 9.97 -19.58 -24.56
N ALA A 496 10.85 -20.53 -24.22
CA ALA A 496 11.37 -21.48 -25.19
C ALA A 496 10.23 -22.33 -25.77
N GLN A 497 10.23 -22.54 -27.10
CA GLN A 497 9.48 -23.64 -27.70
C GLN A 497 10.05 -24.99 -27.21
N PRO A 498 9.23 -26.05 -27.09
CA PRO A 498 9.70 -27.34 -26.63
C PRO A 498 10.73 -27.88 -27.63
N ASP A 499 11.88 -28.30 -27.10
CA ASP A 499 12.97 -28.84 -27.89
C ASP A 499 12.57 -30.17 -28.55
N ALA A 500 12.94 -30.33 -29.81
CA ALA A 500 12.96 -31.61 -30.48
C ALA A 500 14.42 -31.96 -30.75
N ALA A 501 15.04 -32.54 -29.72
CA ALA A 501 16.36 -33.17 -29.68
C ALA A 501 17.57 -32.28 -29.31
N ALA A 502 17.79 -32.13 -28.00
CA ALA A 502 19.03 -32.50 -27.32
C ALA A 502 18.80 -32.77 -25.83
#